data_AF-A0AAV7ZQ38-F1
#
_entry.id   AF-A0AAV7ZQ38-F1
#
_cell.length_a   1.000
_cell.length_b   1.000
_cell.length_c   1.000
_cell.angle_alpha   90.00
_cell.angle_beta   90.00
_cell.angle_gamma   90.00
#
_symmetry.space_group_name_H-M   'P 1'
#
loop_
_entity.id
_entity.type
_entity.pdbx_description
1 polymer ?
#
loop_
_entity_poly.entity_id
_entity_poly.type
_entity_poly.pdbx_seq_one_letter_code
_entity_poly.pdbx_strand_id
1 'polypeptide(L)'
;MTERLVIEKHRDYIRSQGTKLHDFWYATSEHMRMSGIYWGVTALSIMGCRIDDLKVIPQQLPIQKEEEKKNEEKKDQENEEKEEKTEKNENEKEKEKKLKIASEPIGVVDFVFKCQHSNGGFSGNINHDPHLLYTLSAVQLLIMYDSFDLLDKDKTAQYIAKLQNEDGSFSGDKWGEIDTRFVYCALNCLSLLGKLDVVDVDKAAEFILKCKNFDEGFGAVPFAESHAGQVFTSLGALALANKLDQIDKDKLGWWLAERQVKCGGFNGRSGKLPCVCYSWWVLSSLAMINRINWIDKEAITNWIYECQDEENGSIGSRPKETYDVYHTYFGVAGISLLGHEKLEPIDPIYALPNKDLIKIGITPFNYKK
;
A
#
# COMPACT_ATOMS: atom_id res chain seq x y z
N MET A 1 -24.01 15.78 -9.95
CA MET A 1 -23.50 14.47 -9.47
C MET A 1 -22.24 14.59 -8.60
N THR A 2 -21.56 15.75 -8.53
CA THR A 2 -20.29 16.01 -7.81
C THR A 2 -20.43 16.39 -6.32
N GLU A 3 -21.64 16.35 -5.76
CA GLU A 3 -21.91 16.79 -4.37
C GLU A 3 -22.09 15.67 -3.35
N ARG A 4 -22.11 14.39 -3.78
CA ARG A 4 -22.35 13.27 -2.86
C ARG A 4 -21.11 12.75 -2.13
N LEU A 5 -19.90 13.04 -2.60
CA LEU A 5 -18.67 12.59 -1.93
C LEU A 5 -18.32 13.51 -0.76
N VAL A 6 -18.30 12.99 0.47
CA VAL A 6 -17.99 13.79 1.67
C VAL A 6 -16.47 13.95 1.90
N ILE A 7 -15.79 14.60 0.95
CA ILE A 7 -14.33 14.74 0.90
C ILE A 7 -13.72 15.22 2.23
N GLU A 8 -14.24 16.29 2.84
CA GLU A 8 -13.68 16.81 4.10
C GLU A 8 -13.78 15.79 5.25
N LYS A 9 -14.90 15.06 5.33
CA LYS A 9 -15.08 14.02 6.33
C LYS A 9 -14.08 12.87 6.14
N HIS A 10 -13.83 12.47 4.90
CA HIS A 10 -12.81 11.46 4.61
C HIS A 10 -11.40 11.92 4.99
N ARG A 11 -11.06 13.18 4.72
CA ARG A 11 -9.78 13.77 5.14
C ARG A 11 -9.64 13.75 6.66
N ASP A 12 -10.67 14.18 7.39
CA ASP A 12 -10.68 14.20 8.85
C ASP A 12 -10.60 12.79 9.44
N TYR A 13 -11.31 11.82 8.86
CA TYR A 13 -11.19 10.42 9.23
C TYR A 13 -9.75 9.92 9.10
N ILE A 14 -9.09 10.14 7.95
CA ILE A 14 -7.71 9.70 7.72
C ILE A 14 -6.74 10.36 8.70
N ARG A 15 -6.89 11.68 8.93
CA ARG A 15 -6.05 12.42 9.90
C ARG A 15 -6.24 11.95 11.34
N SER A 16 -7.42 11.43 11.68
CA SER A 16 -7.70 10.88 13.01
C SER A 16 -7.09 9.49 13.25
N GLN A 17 -6.63 8.81 12.19
CA GLN A 17 -6.04 7.48 12.32
C GLN A 17 -4.73 7.50 13.10
N GLY A 18 -4.41 6.38 13.74
CA GLY A 18 -3.18 6.25 14.55
C GLY A 18 -3.24 6.92 15.93
N THR A 19 -4.28 7.71 16.24
CA THR A 19 -4.43 8.37 17.56
C THR A 19 -4.80 7.41 18.69
N LYS A 20 -5.41 6.26 18.37
CA LYS A 20 -5.87 5.25 19.33
C LYS A 20 -4.89 4.08 19.41
N LEU A 21 -3.71 4.32 19.97
CA LEU A 21 -2.59 3.38 20.07
C LEU A 21 -2.89 2.04 20.77
N HIS A 22 -3.94 1.99 21.59
CA HIS A 22 -4.31 0.81 22.37
C HIS A 22 -5.52 0.06 21.81
N ASP A 23 -6.04 0.46 20.65
CA ASP A 23 -7.16 -0.23 20.03
C ASP A 23 -6.72 -1.58 19.42
N PHE A 24 -7.62 -2.56 19.45
CA PHE A 24 -7.40 -3.89 18.88
C PHE A 24 -6.99 -3.81 17.40
N TRP A 25 -7.64 -2.94 16.64
CA TRP A 25 -7.33 -2.72 15.23
C TRP A 25 -5.95 -2.10 15.02
N TYR A 26 -5.52 -1.23 15.93
CA TYR A 26 -4.18 -0.65 15.86
C TYR A 26 -3.11 -1.72 16.02
N ALA A 27 -3.27 -2.64 16.98
CA ALA A 27 -2.31 -3.72 17.22
C ALA A 27 -2.34 -4.78 16.10
N THR A 28 -3.51 -5.22 15.66
CA THR A 28 -3.63 -6.28 14.65
C THR A 28 -3.20 -5.87 13.25
N SER A 29 -3.24 -4.57 12.94
CA SER A 29 -2.77 -4.00 11.66
C SER A 29 -1.30 -3.59 11.67
N GLU A 30 -0.55 -3.87 12.74
CA GLU A 30 0.83 -3.41 12.91
C GLU A 30 1.73 -3.78 11.72
N HIS A 31 1.64 -5.03 11.25
CA HIS A 31 2.42 -5.53 10.12
C HIS A 31 2.16 -4.79 8.80
N MET A 32 1.05 -4.07 8.66
CA MET A 32 0.67 -3.32 7.45
C MET A 32 0.86 -1.80 7.59
N ARG A 33 1.53 -1.31 8.65
CA ARG A 33 1.60 0.12 8.97
C ARG A 33 2.10 0.96 7.79
N MET A 34 3.18 0.53 7.14
CA MET A 34 3.76 1.17 5.95
C MET A 34 2.71 1.35 4.83
N SER A 35 1.99 0.27 4.50
CA SER A 35 0.96 0.31 3.46
C SER A 35 -0.25 1.15 3.87
N GLY A 36 -0.66 1.09 5.15
CA GLY A 36 -1.72 1.93 5.69
C GLY A 36 -1.42 3.43 5.59
N ILE A 37 -0.18 3.82 5.88
CA ILE A 37 0.28 5.21 5.72
C ILE A 37 0.28 5.59 4.24
N TYR A 38 0.81 4.74 3.36
CA TYR A 38 0.74 4.96 1.91
C TYR A 38 -0.70 5.19 1.43
N TRP A 39 -1.65 4.31 1.78
CA TRP A 39 -3.06 4.48 1.39
C TRP A 39 -3.66 5.79 1.90
N GLY A 40 -3.46 6.12 3.18
CA GLY A 40 -3.98 7.36 3.76
C GLY A 40 -3.38 8.61 3.11
N VAL A 41 -2.06 8.62 2.94
CA VAL A 41 -1.31 9.73 2.32
C VAL A 41 -1.73 9.93 0.87
N THR A 42 -1.81 8.86 0.09
CA THR A 42 -2.24 8.95 -1.31
C THR A 42 -3.70 9.41 -1.41
N ALA A 43 -4.60 8.89 -0.57
CA ALA A 43 -5.99 9.34 -0.55
C ALA A 43 -6.11 10.85 -0.21
N LEU A 44 -5.36 11.34 0.78
CA LEU A 44 -5.29 12.78 1.09
C LEU A 44 -4.74 13.59 -0.09
N SER A 45 -3.68 13.11 -0.75
CA SER A 45 -3.10 13.78 -1.92
C SER A 45 -4.06 13.87 -3.10
N ILE A 46 -4.82 12.79 -3.38
CA ILE A 46 -5.88 12.74 -4.39
C ILE A 46 -7.01 13.70 -4.03
N MET A 47 -7.37 13.77 -2.74
CA MET A 47 -8.37 14.71 -2.26
C MET A 47 -7.85 16.15 -2.18
N GLY A 48 -6.66 16.49 -2.69
CA GLY A 48 -6.16 17.87 -2.74
C GLY A 48 -5.64 18.41 -1.40
N CYS A 49 -5.36 17.55 -0.41
CA CYS A 49 -4.67 17.95 0.81
C CYS A 49 -3.18 18.16 0.58
N ARG A 50 -2.58 18.99 1.44
CA ARG A 50 -1.13 19.07 1.59
C ARG A 50 -0.66 17.83 2.34
N ILE A 51 0.42 17.22 1.88
CA ILE A 51 0.93 15.97 2.48
C ILE A 51 1.47 16.16 3.89
N ASP A 52 1.78 17.42 4.22
CA ASP A 52 2.08 17.92 5.55
C ASP A 52 0.96 17.66 6.59
N ASP A 53 -0.21 17.14 6.21
CA ASP A 53 -1.31 16.90 7.13
C ASP A 53 -1.16 15.59 7.93
N LEU A 54 -0.37 14.63 7.44
CA LEU A 54 0.07 13.46 8.21
C LEU A 54 1.55 13.67 8.60
N LYS A 55 1.83 14.54 9.59
CA LYS A 55 3.21 14.76 10.06
C LYS A 55 3.68 13.72 11.05
N VAL A 56 2.76 12.96 11.65
CA VAL A 56 3.03 12.30 12.92
C VAL A 56 2.43 10.90 12.91
N ILE A 57 3.28 9.91 13.17
CA ILE A 57 2.88 8.53 13.47
C ILE A 57 3.10 8.31 14.97
N PRO A 58 2.01 8.07 15.73
CA PRO A 58 2.13 7.73 17.15
C PRO A 58 2.85 6.37 17.32
N GLN A 59 3.79 6.27 18.27
CA GLN A 59 4.51 5.02 18.54
C GLN A 59 3.83 4.22 19.66
N GLN A 60 3.68 2.91 19.47
CA GLN A 60 3.29 2.00 20.54
C GLN A 60 4.55 1.70 21.38
N LEU A 61 4.47 1.87 22.70
CA LEU A 61 5.56 1.47 23.58
C LEU A 61 5.87 -0.01 23.35
N PRO A 62 7.16 -0.42 23.29
CA PRO A 62 7.49 -1.83 23.28
C PRO A 62 6.80 -2.49 24.48
N ILE A 63 5.98 -3.50 24.24
CA ILE A 63 5.53 -4.39 25.30
C ILE A 63 6.81 -5.00 25.84
N GLN A 64 7.25 -4.57 27.02
CA GLN A 64 8.31 -5.26 27.73
C GLN A 64 7.83 -6.70 27.84
N LYS A 65 8.52 -7.64 27.19
CA LYS A 65 8.34 -9.06 27.49
C LYS A 65 8.50 -9.17 28.99
N GLU A 66 7.44 -9.56 29.69
CA GLU A 66 7.43 -9.83 31.13
C GLU A 66 8.29 -11.07 31.50
N GLU A 67 9.41 -11.28 30.83
CA GLU A 67 10.32 -12.41 31.07
C GLU A 67 11.43 -12.10 32.09
N GLU A 68 11.53 -10.86 32.60
CA GLU A 68 12.52 -10.51 33.63
C GLU A 68 11.95 -10.23 35.02
N LYS A 69 10.65 -10.45 35.27
CA LYS A 69 10.07 -10.42 36.63
C LYS A 69 10.01 -11.79 37.33
N LYS A 70 10.51 -12.87 36.71
CA LYS A 70 10.55 -14.21 37.33
C LYS A 70 11.90 -14.63 37.92
N ASN A 71 12.91 -13.75 37.92
CA ASN A 71 14.22 -14.04 38.54
C ASN A 71 14.57 -13.17 39.76
N GLU A 72 13.65 -12.33 40.25
CA GLU A 72 13.86 -11.59 41.52
C GLU A 72 13.19 -12.23 42.74
N GLU A 73 12.35 -13.26 42.58
CA GLU A 73 11.89 -14.11 43.68
C GLU A 73 12.83 -15.30 43.92
N LYS A 74 14.11 -15.02 44.17
CA LYS A 74 15.05 -15.95 44.83
C LYS A 74 16.37 -15.23 45.09
N LYS A 75 16.41 -14.43 46.16
CA LYS A 75 17.57 -14.25 47.04
C LYS A 75 17.18 -13.31 48.19
N ASP A 76 16.44 -13.88 49.15
CA ASP A 76 16.63 -13.46 50.53
C ASP A 76 17.97 -14.02 50.98
N GLN A 77 18.96 -13.16 51.20
CA GLN A 77 19.87 -13.23 52.34
C GLN A 77 20.75 -11.98 52.41
N GLU A 78 20.46 -11.21 53.46
CA GLU A 78 21.39 -10.43 54.30
C GLU A 78 22.01 -9.13 53.73
N ASN A 79 21.51 -8.02 54.31
CA ASN A 79 22.14 -6.74 54.63
C ASN A 79 23.58 -6.48 54.15
N GLU A 80 23.80 -5.36 53.45
CA GLU A 80 24.59 -4.22 53.95
C GLU A 80 24.49 -2.98 53.03
N GLU A 81 24.22 -1.85 53.68
CA GLU A 81 24.72 -0.49 53.42
C GLU A 81 24.47 0.24 52.07
N LYS A 82 23.52 1.18 52.15
CA LYS A 82 23.63 2.60 51.73
C LYS A 82 24.67 2.97 50.64
N GLU A 83 24.47 2.49 49.41
CA GLU A 83 24.85 3.23 48.19
C GLU A 83 23.90 2.98 47.00
N GLU A 84 22.96 2.03 47.11
CA GLU A 84 22.05 1.63 46.02
C GLU A 84 20.83 2.55 45.75
N LYS A 85 20.58 3.58 46.57
CA LYS A 85 19.39 4.45 46.40
C LYS A 85 19.57 5.57 45.38
N THR A 86 20.81 5.83 44.96
CA THR A 86 21.13 6.86 43.96
C THR A 86 21.17 6.27 42.54
N GLU A 87 21.78 5.09 42.37
CA GLU A 87 21.82 4.40 41.07
C GLU A 87 20.46 3.82 40.62
N LYS A 88 19.61 3.33 41.55
CA LYS A 88 18.25 2.88 41.20
C LYS A 88 17.37 4.03 40.70
N ASN A 89 17.49 5.21 41.32
CA ASN A 89 16.75 6.41 40.89
C ASN A 89 17.26 6.99 39.57
N GLU A 90 18.56 6.90 39.28
CA GLU A 90 19.12 7.33 37.99
C GLU A 90 18.76 6.35 36.88
N ASN A 91 18.82 5.04 37.13
CA ASN A 91 18.38 4.02 36.17
C ASN A 91 16.87 4.07 35.88
N GLU A 92 16.02 4.36 36.88
CA GLU A 92 14.59 4.57 36.67
C GLU A 92 14.31 5.86 35.90
N LYS A 93 14.99 6.97 36.21
CA LYS A 93 14.86 8.22 35.43
C LYS A 93 15.38 8.08 34.01
N GLU A 94 16.45 7.31 33.80
CA GLU A 94 16.99 7.03 32.46
C GLU A 94 16.08 6.07 31.69
N LYS A 95 15.47 5.07 32.35
CA LYS A 95 14.40 4.24 31.79
C LYS A 95 13.17 5.06 31.44
N GLU A 96 12.68 5.91 32.33
CA GLU A 96 11.55 6.81 32.07
C GLU A 96 11.86 7.81 30.95
N LYS A 97 13.10 8.31 30.87
CA LYS A 97 13.55 9.20 29.79
C LYS A 97 13.63 8.45 28.45
N LYS A 98 14.16 7.21 28.43
CA LYS A 98 14.14 6.33 27.25
C LYS A 98 12.70 5.96 26.84
N LEU A 99 11.82 5.73 27.81
CA LEU A 99 10.39 5.43 27.58
C LEU A 99 9.64 6.64 27.03
N LYS A 100 9.93 7.85 27.53
CA LYS A 100 9.40 9.11 27.00
C LYS A 100 9.88 9.39 25.57
N ILE A 101 11.18 9.20 25.29
CA ILE A 101 11.75 9.35 23.94
C ILE A 101 11.16 8.32 22.96
N ALA A 102 10.89 7.10 23.41
CA ALA A 102 10.22 6.06 22.60
C ALA A 102 8.71 6.30 22.39
N SER A 103 8.12 7.29 23.06
CA SER A 103 6.70 7.65 22.95
C SER A 103 6.46 8.94 22.15
N GLU A 104 7.52 9.62 21.72
CA GLU A 104 7.36 10.85 20.94
C GLU A 104 6.87 10.53 19.52
N PRO A 105 5.94 11.35 19.00
CA PRO A 105 5.40 11.10 17.67
C PRO A 105 6.47 11.32 16.60
N ILE A 106 6.62 10.37 15.68
CA ILE A 106 7.66 10.39 14.65
C ILE A 106 7.13 10.93 13.31
N GLY A 107 7.95 11.67 12.58
CA GLY A 107 7.71 12.05 11.19
C GLY A 107 7.39 10.84 10.30
N VAL A 108 6.52 10.98 9.30
CA VAL A 108 6.28 9.89 8.33
C VAL A 108 7.57 9.49 7.62
N VAL A 109 8.37 10.46 7.18
CA VAL A 109 9.68 10.21 6.54
C VAL A 109 10.64 9.50 7.50
N ASP A 110 10.72 9.95 8.74
CA ASP A 110 11.57 9.32 9.76
C ASP A 110 11.14 7.87 10.05
N PHE A 111 9.83 7.61 10.13
CA PHE A 111 9.29 6.26 10.29
C PHE A 111 9.67 5.38 9.10
N VAL A 112 9.55 5.89 7.87
CA VAL A 112 9.94 5.17 6.66
C VAL A 112 11.40 4.75 6.75
N PHE A 113 12.31 5.66 7.09
CA PHE A 113 13.73 5.34 7.24
C PHE A 113 14.04 4.43 8.43
N LYS A 114 13.27 4.48 9.54
CA LYS A 114 13.39 3.51 10.64
C LYS A 114 12.94 2.09 10.25
N CYS A 115 12.14 1.95 9.20
CA CYS A 115 11.77 0.65 8.63
C CYS A 115 12.77 0.16 7.57
N GLN A 116 13.79 0.95 7.22
CA GLN A 116 14.78 0.57 6.23
C GLN A 116 15.81 -0.41 6.82
N HIS A 117 16.13 -1.44 6.07
CA HIS A 117 17.13 -2.44 6.43
C HIS A 117 18.47 -2.18 5.75
N SER A 118 19.53 -2.71 6.34
CA SER A 118 20.90 -2.58 5.81
C SER A 118 21.09 -3.23 4.44
N ASN A 119 20.17 -4.09 4.00
CA ASN A 119 20.17 -4.70 2.67
C ASN A 119 19.51 -3.82 1.60
N GLY A 120 18.83 -2.72 1.96
CA GLY A 120 18.14 -1.80 1.04
C GLY A 120 16.61 -1.93 0.99
N GLY A 121 16.05 -3.00 1.56
CA GLY A 121 14.61 -3.22 1.63
C GLY A 121 13.96 -2.51 2.82
N PHE A 122 12.63 -2.38 2.78
CA PHE A 122 11.84 -1.80 3.87
C PHE A 122 10.85 -2.81 4.43
N SER A 123 10.58 -2.71 5.73
CA SER A 123 9.60 -3.52 6.44
C SER A 123 8.25 -2.81 6.59
N GLY A 124 7.22 -3.58 6.94
CA GLY A 124 5.85 -3.06 7.14
C GLY A 124 5.70 -2.23 8.41
N ASN A 125 6.60 -2.44 9.37
CA ASN A 125 6.75 -1.66 10.59
C ASN A 125 8.20 -1.75 11.12
N ILE A 126 8.55 -0.93 12.11
CA ILE A 126 9.85 -0.97 12.79
C ILE A 126 10.03 -2.36 13.42
N ASN A 127 11.23 -2.94 13.30
CA ASN A 127 11.60 -4.28 13.79
C ASN A 127 10.92 -5.48 13.08
N HIS A 128 10.24 -5.27 11.96
CA HIS A 128 9.73 -6.34 11.11
C HIS A 128 10.73 -6.70 10.00
N ASP A 129 10.57 -7.87 9.38
CA ASP A 129 11.36 -8.28 8.22
C ASP A 129 11.07 -7.39 6.99
N PRO A 130 12.08 -7.09 6.15
CA PRO A 130 11.88 -6.33 4.92
C PRO A 130 11.15 -7.17 3.88
N HIS A 131 10.25 -6.53 3.14
CA HIS A 131 9.43 -7.19 2.12
C HIS A 131 9.19 -6.25 0.94
N LEU A 132 9.05 -6.82 -0.25
CA LEU A 132 8.94 -6.07 -1.51
C LEU A 132 7.72 -5.12 -1.54
N LEU A 133 6.56 -5.58 -1.02
CA LEU A 133 5.36 -4.75 -0.87
C LEU A 133 5.63 -3.44 -0.12
N TYR A 134 6.31 -3.53 1.03
CA TYR A 134 6.58 -2.36 1.88
C TYR A 134 7.73 -1.51 1.33
N THR A 135 8.65 -2.12 0.60
CA THR A 135 9.69 -1.42 -0.15
C THR A 135 9.09 -0.48 -1.20
N LEU A 136 8.10 -0.97 -1.97
CA LEU A 136 7.38 -0.09 -2.91
C LEU A 136 6.63 1.02 -2.17
N SER A 137 5.84 0.71 -1.13
CA SER A 137 5.10 1.71 -0.36
C SER A 137 6.02 2.78 0.25
N ALA A 138 7.18 2.39 0.76
CA ALA A 138 8.20 3.31 1.28
C ALA A 138 8.71 4.27 0.21
N VAL A 139 9.07 3.76 -0.98
CA VAL A 139 9.52 4.58 -2.11
C VAL A 139 8.43 5.54 -2.56
N GLN A 140 7.19 5.08 -2.69
CA GLN A 140 6.04 5.92 -3.03
C GLN A 140 5.82 7.02 -1.99
N LEU A 141 5.93 6.71 -0.71
CA LEU A 141 5.84 7.71 0.37
C LEU A 141 6.96 8.75 0.26
N LEU A 142 8.22 8.33 0.07
CA LEU A 142 9.34 9.26 -0.07
C LEU A 142 9.17 10.19 -1.29
N ILE A 143 8.59 9.71 -2.39
CA ILE A 143 8.24 10.56 -3.54
C ILE A 143 7.19 11.59 -3.16
N MET A 144 6.07 11.17 -2.56
CA MET A 144 4.99 12.10 -2.25
C MET A 144 5.39 13.13 -1.17
N TYR A 145 6.30 12.77 -0.25
CA TYR A 145 6.87 13.67 0.76
C TYR A 145 8.10 14.48 0.29
N ASP A 146 8.38 14.50 -1.02
CA ASP A 146 9.51 15.23 -1.62
C ASP A 146 10.87 14.89 -0.94
N SER A 147 11.01 13.64 -0.47
CA SER A 147 12.16 13.10 0.27
C SER A 147 12.85 11.96 -0.48
N PHE A 148 12.53 11.81 -1.76
CA PHE A 148 13.02 10.73 -2.63
C PHE A 148 14.53 10.76 -2.85
N ASP A 149 15.15 11.94 -2.82
CA ASP A 149 16.59 12.10 -3.03
C ASP A 149 17.44 11.73 -1.81
N LEU A 150 16.81 11.53 -0.64
CA LEU A 150 17.47 11.00 0.55
C LEU A 150 17.70 9.48 0.46
N LEU A 151 17.01 8.81 -0.46
CA LEU A 151 17.09 7.37 -0.62
C LEU A 151 18.37 6.96 -1.38
N ASP A 152 19.09 5.97 -0.86
CA ASP A 152 20.08 5.23 -1.63
C ASP A 152 19.36 4.32 -2.65
N LYS A 153 19.10 4.88 -3.83
CA LYS A 153 18.33 4.24 -4.90
C LYS A 153 19.01 2.97 -5.42
N ASP A 154 20.35 2.96 -5.49
CA ASP A 154 21.12 1.80 -5.96
C ASP A 154 21.02 0.63 -4.99
N LYS A 155 21.10 0.90 -3.69
CA LYS A 155 20.99 -0.14 -2.66
C LYS A 155 19.59 -0.75 -2.61
N THR A 156 18.53 0.06 -2.72
CA THR A 156 17.17 -0.46 -2.82
C THR A 156 16.96 -1.24 -4.12
N ALA A 157 17.50 -0.77 -5.25
CA ALA A 157 17.45 -1.52 -6.51
C ALA A 157 18.16 -2.89 -6.41
N GLN A 158 19.33 -2.97 -5.76
CA GLN A 158 20.05 -4.22 -5.52
C GLN A 158 19.29 -5.19 -4.62
N TYR A 159 18.56 -4.70 -3.61
CA TYR A 159 17.67 -5.54 -2.80
C TYR A 159 16.60 -6.20 -3.68
N ILE A 160 15.93 -5.40 -4.51
CA ILE A 160 14.87 -5.89 -5.40
C ILE A 160 15.43 -6.88 -6.43
N ALA A 161 16.60 -6.58 -7.01
CA ALA A 161 17.24 -7.44 -8.01
C ALA A 161 17.53 -8.85 -7.47
N LYS A 162 17.95 -8.95 -6.21
CA LYS A 162 18.22 -10.24 -5.53
C LYS A 162 16.98 -11.09 -5.30
N LEU A 163 15.79 -10.50 -5.42
CA LEU A 163 14.52 -11.22 -5.26
C LEU A 163 14.00 -11.79 -6.59
N GLN A 164 14.64 -11.50 -7.73
CA GLN A 164 14.26 -12.11 -9.00
C GLN A 164 14.71 -13.58 -9.05
N ASN A 165 13.77 -14.47 -9.34
CA ASN A 165 14.00 -15.90 -9.48
C ASN A 165 14.35 -16.30 -10.92
N GLU A 166 14.89 -17.52 -11.07
CA GLU A 166 15.30 -18.06 -12.36
C GLU A 166 14.16 -18.24 -13.38
N ASP A 167 12.89 -18.23 -12.99
CA ASP A 167 11.76 -18.35 -13.91
C ASP A 167 11.17 -16.98 -14.32
N GLY A 168 11.74 -15.88 -13.81
CA GLY A 168 11.28 -14.51 -14.01
C GLY A 168 10.35 -13.98 -12.91
N SER A 169 9.84 -14.85 -12.05
CA SER A 169 9.06 -14.44 -10.87
C SER A 169 9.92 -13.63 -9.90
N PHE A 170 9.26 -12.95 -8.96
CA PHE A 170 9.94 -12.32 -7.84
C PHE A 170 9.44 -12.91 -6.54
N SER A 171 10.38 -13.16 -5.63
CA SER A 171 10.07 -13.49 -4.25
C SER A 171 9.68 -12.24 -3.46
N GLY A 172 8.69 -12.34 -2.57
CA GLY A 172 8.29 -11.22 -1.71
C GLY A 172 9.38 -10.82 -0.71
N ASP A 173 10.13 -11.81 -0.24
CA ASP A 173 11.25 -11.70 0.69
C ASP A 173 12.17 -12.95 0.60
N LYS A 174 13.02 -13.15 1.63
CA LYS A 174 13.97 -14.27 1.73
C LYS A 174 13.31 -15.67 1.84
N TRP A 175 12.01 -15.75 2.11
CA TRP A 175 11.29 -17.00 2.32
C TRP A 175 10.68 -17.58 1.03
N GLY A 176 10.72 -16.83 -0.08
CA GLY A 176 10.49 -17.37 -1.42
C GLY A 176 9.01 -17.50 -1.85
N GLU A 177 8.06 -16.82 -1.21
CA GLU A 177 6.70 -16.71 -1.75
C GLU A 177 6.76 -15.99 -3.11
N ILE A 178 6.09 -16.55 -4.12
CA ILE A 178 5.98 -15.96 -5.45
C ILE A 178 4.52 -15.58 -5.76
N ASP A 179 4.33 -14.43 -6.40
CA ASP A 179 3.02 -13.92 -6.80
C ASP A 179 3.21 -12.84 -7.89
N THR A 180 2.24 -12.65 -8.81
CA THR A 180 2.30 -11.54 -9.78
C THR A 180 2.36 -10.16 -9.09
N ARG A 181 1.85 -10.03 -7.87
CA ARG A 181 1.99 -8.85 -7.01
C ARG A 181 3.46 -8.46 -6.83
N PHE A 182 4.34 -9.44 -6.63
CA PHE A 182 5.75 -9.18 -6.39
C PHE A 182 6.47 -8.75 -7.66
N VAL A 183 6.10 -9.32 -8.81
CA VAL A 183 6.61 -8.85 -10.11
C VAL A 183 6.21 -7.40 -10.37
N TYR A 184 4.94 -7.07 -10.15
CA TYR A 184 4.46 -5.69 -10.25
C TYR A 184 5.20 -4.76 -9.29
N CYS A 185 5.34 -5.14 -8.02
CA CYS A 185 6.03 -4.30 -7.05
C CYS A 185 7.50 -4.09 -7.38
N ALA A 186 8.20 -5.12 -7.86
CA ALA A 186 9.59 -5.01 -8.31
C ALA A 186 9.72 -4.05 -9.49
N LEU A 187 8.99 -4.28 -10.58
CA LEU A 187 9.09 -3.44 -11.78
C LEU A 187 8.62 -2.02 -11.52
N ASN A 188 7.57 -1.81 -10.72
CA ASN A 188 7.08 -0.48 -10.37
C ASN A 188 8.15 0.28 -9.58
N CYS A 189 8.68 -0.34 -8.51
CA CYS A 189 9.69 0.29 -7.68
C CYS A 189 10.97 0.57 -8.48
N LEU A 190 11.46 -0.38 -9.28
CA LEU A 190 12.65 -0.17 -10.13
C LEU A 190 12.41 0.90 -11.20
N SER A 191 11.20 0.98 -11.76
CA SER A 191 10.86 2.04 -12.70
C SER A 191 10.85 3.42 -12.04
N LEU A 192 10.27 3.55 -10.84
CA LEU A 192 10.33 4.79 -10.04
C LEU A 192 11.77 5.21 -9.72
N LEU A 193 12.65 4.23 -9.46
CA LEU A 193 14.07 4.45 -9.19
C LEU A 193 14.90 4.76 -10.46
N GLY A 194 14.35 4.53 -11.66
CA GLY A 194 15.09 4.61 -12.92
C GLY A 194 16.14 3.50 -13.07
N LYS A 195 15.84 2.29 -12.58
CA LYS A 195 16.77 1.16 -12.42
C LYS A 195 16.20 -0.16 -12.94
N LEU A 196 15.34 -0.14 -13.96
CA LEU A 196 14.79 -1.39 -14.55
C LEU A 196 15.87 -2.29 -15.15
N ASP A 197 17.02 -1.72 -15.53
CA ASP A 197 18.17 -2.41 -16.13
C ASP A 197 18.89 -3.40 -15.20
N VAL A 198 18.60 -3.37 -13.89
CA VAL A 198 19.22 -4.27 -12.91
C VAL A 198 18.56 -5.66 -12.83
N VAL A 199 17.45 -5.87 -13.56
CA VAL A 199 16.69 -7.12 -13.59
C VAL A 199 16.39 -7.56 -15.02
N ASP A 200 16.05 -8.83 -15.20
CA ASP A 200 15.57 -9.36 -16.47
C ASP A 200 14.07 -9.05 -16.65
N VAL A 201 13.78 -7.90 -17.26
CA VAL A 201 12.40 -7.41 -17.47
C VAL A 201 11.62 -8.32 -18.43
N ASP A 202 12.26 -8.87 -19.46
CA ASP A 202 11.61 -9.75 -20.43
C ASP A 202 11.17 -11.04 -19.75
N LYS A 203 12.03 -11.64 -18.93
CA LYS A 203 11.71 -12.85 -18.18
C LYS A 203 10.61 -12.62 -17.13
N ALA A 204 10.60 -11.45 -16.49
CA ALA A 204 9.51 -11.05 -15.61
C ALA A 204 8.16 -11.00 -16.35
N ALA A 205 8.15 -10.43 -17.56
CA ALA A 205 6.96 -10.44 -18.42
C ALA A 205 6.56 -11.86 -18.86
N GLU A 206 7.52 -12.72 -19.20
CA GLU A 206 7.26 -14.13 -19.51
C GLU A 206 6.58 -14.88 -18.35
N PHE A 207 7.02 -14.66 -17.11
CA PHE A 207 6.36 -15.22 -15.93
C PHE A 207 4.91 -14.73 -15.81
N ILE A 208 4.67 -13.41 -15.96
CA ILE A 208 3.31 -12.86 -15.93
C ILE A 208 2.42 -13.51 -17.00
N LEU A 209 2.92 -13.68 -18.22
CA LEU A 209 2.16 -14.29 -19.31
C LEU A 209 1.84 -15.77 -19.05
N LYS A 210 2.66 -16.50 -18.28
CA LYS A 210 2.35 -17.87 -17.82
C LYS A 210 1.22 -17.91 -16.78
N CYS A 211 0.96 -16.80 -16.08
CA CYS A 211 -0.16 -16.69 -15.13
C CYS A 211 -1.51 -16.36 -15.81
N LYS A 212 -1.51 -16.15 -17.13
CA LYS A 212 -2.72 -15.88 -17.91
C LYS A 212 -3.55 -17.15 -18.10
N ASN A 213 -4.85 -17.05 -17.88
CA ASN A 213 -5.80 -18.15 -18.02
C ASN A 213 -6.57 -18.09 -19.35
N PHE A 214 -7.37 -19.13 -19.61
CA PHE A 214 -8.20 -19.24 -20.81
C PHE A 214 -9.27 -18.14 -20.95
N ASP A 215 -9.64 -17.51 -19.84
CA ASP A 215 -10.59 -16.39 -19.79
C ASP A 215 -9.90 -15.02 -19.95
N GLU A 216 -8.62 -15.03 -20.37
CA GLU A 216 -7.69 -13.91 -20.48
C GLU A 216 -7.37 -13.19 -19.15
N GLY A 217 -8.00 -13.59 -18.05
CA GLY A 217 -7.66 -13.12 -16.71
C GLY A 217 -6.32 -13.70 -16.22
N PHE A 218 -5.88 -13.22 -15.06
CA PHE A 218 -4.60 -13.61 -14.46
C PHE A 218 -4.80 -14.17 -13.05
N GLY A 219 -4.10 -15.26 -12.75
CA GLY A 219 -3.96 -15.80 -11.41
C GLY A 219 -2.72 -15.27 -10.68
N ALA A 220 -2.61 -15.58 -9.38
CA ALA A 220 -1.45 -15.21 -8.56
C ALA A 220 -0.14 -15.88 -9.02
N VAL A 221 -0.27 -17.11 -9.52
CA VAL A 221 0.78 -17.96 -10.08
C VAL A 221 0.18 -18.74 -11.25
N PRO A 222 0.98 -19.44 -12.09
CA PRO A 222 0.43 -20.27 -13.16
C PRO A 222 -0.63 -21.26 -12.62
N PHE A 223 -1.72 -21.41 -13.37
CA PHE A 223 -2.89 -22.24 -13.05
C PHE A 223 -3.79 -21.77 -11.88
N ALA A 224 -3.46 -20.66 -11.20
CA ALA A 224 -4.33 -20.10 -10.18
C ALA A 224 -5.57 -19.41 -10.80
N GLU A 225 -6.68 -19.37 -10.07
CA GLU A 225 -7.94 -18.74 -10.50
C GLU A 225 -7.74 -17.26 -10.89
N SER A 226 -8.34 -16.84 -12.00
CA SER A 226 -8.34 -15.45 -12.45
C SER A 226 -8.94 -14.52 -11.39
N HIS A 227 -8.23 -13.47 -11.02
CA HIS A 227 -8.65 -12.53 -9.97
C HIS A 227 -8.36 -11.08 -10.36
N ALA A 228 -9.31 -10.16 -10.16
CA ALA A 228 -9.17 -8.77 -10.64
C ALA A 228 -7.94 -8.04 -10.05
N GLY A 229 -7.59 -8.32 -8.79
CA GLY A 229 -6.34 -7.80 -8.19
C GLY A 229 -5.07 -8.34 -8.87
N GLN A 230 -5.11 -9.58 -9.36
CA GLN A 230 -3.99 -10.21 -10.07
C GLN A 230 -3.92 -9.74 -11.53
N VAL A 231 -5.07 -9.44 -12.14
CA VAL A 231 -5.14 -8.75 -13.43
C VAL A 231 -4.51 -7.35 -13.34
N PHE A 232 -4.82 -6.58 -12.29
CA PHE A 232 -4.21 -5.28 -12.06
C PHE A 232 -2.68 -5.35 -11.99
N THR A 233 -2.14 -6.23 -11.15
CA THR A 233 -0.69 -6.36 -11.01
C THR A 233 -0.03 -6.88 -12.27
N SER A 234 -0.66 -7.84 -12.96
CA SER A 234 -0.17 -8.37 -14.24
C SER A 234 -0.13 -7.31 -15.34
N LEU A 235 -1.20 -6.52 -15.50
CA LEU A 235 -1.24 -5.42 -16.47
C LEU A 235 -0.25 -4.32 -16.12
N GLY A 236 -0.14 -3.95 -14.84
CA GLY A 236 0.84 -2.97 -14.38
C GLY A 236 2.27 -3.41 -14.70
N ALA A 237 2.61 -4.67 -14.41
CA ALA A 237 3.91 -5.25 -14.73
C ALA A 237 4.18 -5.27 -16.24
N LEU A 238 3.21 -5.70 -17.06
CA LEU A 238 3.33 -5.70 -18.52
C LEU A 238 3.43 -4.28 -19.10
N ALA A 239 2.75 -3.29 -18.49
CA ALA A 239 2.87 -1.89 -18.90
C ALA A 239 4.28 -1.35 -18.66
N LEU A 240 4.83 -1.61 -17.48
CA LEU A 240 6.20 -1.22 -17.11
C LEU A 240 7.26 -1.95 -17.95
N ALA A 241 6.98 -3.18 -18.37
CA ALA A 241 7.81 -3.95 -19.29
C ALA A 241 7.61 -3.58 -20.78
N ASN A 242 6.69 -2.67 -21.10
CA ASN A 242 6.29 -2.32 -22.46
C ASN A 242 5.84 -3.55 -23.30
N LYS A 243 5.04 -4.44 -22.70
CA LYS A 243 4.54 -5.71 -23.27
C LYS A 243 3.01 -5.82 -23.27
N LEU A 244 2.28 -4.71 -23.12
CA LEU A 244 0.79 -4.72 -23.17
C LEU A 244 0.23 -5.13 -24.54
N ASP A 245 1.06 -5.22 -25.58
CA ASP A 245 0.71 -5.75 -26.90
C ASP A 245 0.58 -7.28 -26.92
N GLN A 246 1.09 -8.00 -25.90
CA GLN A 246 1.04 -9.45 -25.81
C GLN A 246 -0.28 -10.02 -25.25
N ILE A 247 -1.26 -9.15 -24.95
CA ILE A 247 -2.55 -9.55 -24.39
C ILE A 247 -3.71 -9.24 -25.34
N ASP A 248 -4.76 -10.04 -25.28
CA ASP A 248 -6.02 -9.73 -25.94
C ASP A 248 -6.82 -8.73 -25.09
N LYS A 249 -6.59 -7.44 -25.36
CA LYS A 249 -7.19 -6.33 -24.58
C LYS A 249 -8.72 -6.35 -24.62
N ASP A 250 -9.33 -6.80 -25.71
CA ASP A 250 -10.79 -6.80 -25.82
C ASP A 250 -11.43 -7.93 -25.02
N LYS A 251 -10.88 -9.15 -25.10
CA LYS A 251 -11.38 -10.25 -24.28
C LYS A 251 -11.15 -10.03 -22.79
N LEU A 252 -9.98 -9.52 -22.41
CA LEU A 252 -9.71 -9.15 -21.02
C LEU A 252 -10.62 -7.99 -20.56
N GLY A 253 -10.84 -7.00 -21.43
CA GLY A 253 -11.77 -5.91 -21.17
C GLY A 253 -13.20 -6.40 -20.93
N TRP A 254 -13.64 -7.41 -21.68
CA TRP A 254 -14.94 -8.05 -21.48
C TRP A 254 -15.01 -8.79 -20.13
N TRP A 255 -13.99 -9.59 -19.80
CA TRP A 255 -13.89 -10.27 -18.50
C TRP A 255 -13.94 -9.29 -17.32
N LEU A 256 -13.25 -8.15 -17.44
CA LEU A 256 -13.25 -7.07 -16.44
C LEU A 256 -14.62 -6.38 -16.35
N ALA A 257 -15.26 -6.08 -17.48
CA ALA A 257 -16.58 -5.45 -17.50
C ALA A 257 -17.65 -6.34 -16.84
N GLU A 258 -17.58 -7.66 -17.03
CA GLU A 258 -18.45 -8.64 -16.37
C GLU A 258 -18.22 -8.77 -14.86
N ARG A 259 -17.23 -8.08 -14.29
CA ARG A 259 -17.11 -7.95 -12.83
C ARG A 259 -18.13 -6.98 -12.25
N GLN A 260 -18.70 -6.09 -13.06
CA GLN A 260 -19.74 -5.17 -12.60
C GLN A 260 -21.02 -5.93 -12.36
N VAL A 261 -21.47 -5.98 -11.10
CA VAL A 261 -22.70 -6.67 -10.73
C VAL A 261 -23.87 -5.69 -10.67
N LYS A 262 -25.10 -6.22 -10.52
CA LYS A 262 -26.35 -5.44 -10.59
C LYS A 262 -26.41 -4.20 -9.68
N CYS A 263 -25.72 -4.19 -8.53
CA CYS A 263 -25.69 -3.04 -7.64
C CYS A 263 -24.69 -1.95 -8.06
N GLY A 264 -23.98 -2.11 -9.20
CA GLY A 264 -23.00 -1.16 -9.71
C GLY A 264 -21.55 -1.45 -9.28
N GLY A 265 -21.35 -2.12 -8.15
CA GLY A 265 -20.04 -2.52 -7.63
C GLY A 265 -19.35 -3.61 -8.45
N PHE A 266 -18.03 -3.75 -8.27
CA PHE A 266 -17.23 -4.79 -8.90
C PHE A 266 -16.91 -5.94 -7.94
N ASN A 267 -16.93 -7.18 -8.43
CA ASN A 267 -16.36 -8.33 -7.73
C ASN A 267 -14.95 -8.67 -8.23
N GLY A 268 -14.19 -9.41 -7.43
CA GLY A 268 -12.83 -9.83 -7.82
C GLY A 268 -12.80 -11.06 -8.71
N ARG A 269 -13.87 -11.86 -8.67
CA ARG A 269 -13.98 -13.17 -9.30
C ARG A 269 -15.43 -13.45 -9.65
N SER A 270 -15.63 -14.22 -10.72
CA SER A 270 -16.94 -14.66 -11.17
C SER A 270 -17.74 -15.31 -10.03
N GLY A 271 -18.99 -14.87 -9.86
CA GLY A 271 -19.89 -15.41 -8.83
C GLY A 271 -19.58 -14.98 -7.38
N LYS A 272 -18.63 -14.06 -7.15
CA LYS A 272 -18.36 -13.49 -5.81
C LYS A 272 -19.09 -12.16 -5.59
N LEU A 273 -19.17 -11.75 -4.33
CA LEU A 273 -19.76 -10.48 -3.92
C LEU A 273 -18.86 -9.29 -4.32
N PRO A 274 -19.45 -8.11 -4.58
CA PRO A 274 -18.70 -6.91 -4.87
C PRO A 274 -17.97 -6.37 -3.63
N CYS A 275 -16.88 -5.63 -3.86
CA CYS A 275 -16.10 -4.95 -2.83
C CYS A 275 -15.46 -3.67 -3.38
N VAL A 276 -15.44 -2.58 -2.59
CA VAL A 276 -14.98 -1.24 -3.00
C VAL A 276 -13.54 -1.24 -3.51
N CYS A 277 -12.68 -2.13 -3.01
CA CYS A 277 -11.32 -2.18 -3.51
C CYS A 277 -11.23 -2.56 -5.00
N TYR A 278 -12.19 -3.33 -5.51
CA TYR A 278 -12.27 -3.65 -6.94
C TYR A 278 -12.66 -2.45 -7.80
N SER A 279 -13.20 -1.37 -7.22
CA SER A 279 -13.34 -0.09 -7.91
C SER A 279 -11.98 0.40 -8.42
N TRP A 280 -10.91 0.21 -7.66
CA TRP A 280 -9.58 0.48 -8.18
C TRP A 280 -9.08 -0.65 -9.08
N TRP A 281 -9.05 -1.89 -8.59
CA TRP A 281 -8.42 -3.01 -9.32
C TRP A 281 -9.00 -3.23 -10.72
N VAL A 282 -10.32 -3.07 -10.90
CA VAL A 282 -10.98 -3.23 -12.20
C VAL A 282 -10.85 -1.95 -13.05
N LEU A 283 -11.10 -0.77 -12.49
CA LEU A 283 -11.05 0.48 -13.28
C LEU A 283 -9.63 0.81 -13.75
N SER A 284 -8.61 0.63 -12.92
CA SER A 284 -7.22 0.85 -13.32
C SER A 284 -6.78 -0.14 -14.39
N SER A 285 -7.18 -1.41 -14.26
CA SER A 285 -6.96 -2.42 -15.30
C SER A 285 -7.60 -2.02 -16.63
N LEU A 286 -8.89 -1.65 -16.61
CA LEU A 286 -9.60 -1.15 -17.80
C LEU A 286 -8.95 0.13 -18.37
N ALA A 287 -8.43 1.01 -17.51
CA ALA A 287 -7.69 2.19 -17.93
C ALA A 287 -6.40 1.84 -18.69
N MET A 288 -5.58 0.91 -18.18
CA MET A 288 -4.32 0.49 -18.83
C MET A 288 -4.54 -0.08 -20.24
N ILE A 289 -5.68 -0.72 -20.48
CA ILE A 289 -6.03 -1.30 -21.78
C ILE A 289 -6.98 -0.41 -22.62
N ASN A 290 -7.25 0.83 -22.20
CA ASN A 290 -8.15 1.79 -22.86
C ASN A 290 -9.58 1.24 -23.07
N ARG A 291 -10.15 0.63 -22.03
CA ARG A 291 -11.50 0.04 -22.01
C ARG A 291 -12.37 0.55 -20.85
N ILE A 292 -11.95 1.62 -20.17
CA ILE A 292 -12.68 2.21 -19.03
C ILE A 292 -14.12 2.65 -19.37
N ASN A 293 -14.45 2.82 -20.65
CA ASN A 293 -15.79 3.18 -21.12
C ASN A 293 -16.75 1.98 -21.28
N TRP A 294 -16.30 0.75 -21.03
CA TRP A 294 -17.11 -0.47 -21.20
C TRP A 294 -17.98 -0.82 -19.99
N ILE A 295 -17.93 -0.02 -18.94
CA ILE A 295 -18.68 -0.20 -17.70
C ILE A 295 -19.66 0.94 -17.48
N ASP A 296 -20.66 0.70 -16.65
CA ASP A 296 -21.57 1.74 -16.20
C ASP A 296 -20.88 2.59 -15.12
N LYS A 297 -20.33 3.74 -15.55
CA LYS A 297 -19.57 4.65 -14.67
C LYS A 297 -20.46 5.29 -13.60
N GLU A 298 -21.72 5.54 -13.91
CA GLU A 298 -22.67 6.14 -12.98
C GLU A 298 -23.03 5.14 -11.87
N ALA A 299 -23.31 3.88 -12.25
CA ALA A 299 -23.62 2.83 -11.29
C ALA A 299 -22.48 2.56 -10.31
N ILE A 300 -21.22 2.45 -10.78
CA ILE A 300 -20.09 2.26 -9.86
C ILE A 300 -19.86 3.48 -8.96
N THR A 301 -20.01 4.69 -9.49
CA THR A 301 -19.84 5.92 -8.71
C THR A 301 -20.90 6.02 -7.60
N ASN A 302 -22.17 5.75 -7.93
CA ASN A 302 -23.26 5.73 -6.95
C ASN A 302 -23.06 4.63 -5.90
N TRP A 303 -22.59 3.46 -6.31
CA TRP A 303 -22.32 2.36 -5.38
C TRP A 303 -21.20 2.68 -4.39
N ILE A 304 -20.12 3.36 -4.82
CA ILE A 304 -19.07 3.83 -3.90
C ILE A 304 -19.65 4.87 -2.92
N TYR A 305 -20.52 5.77 -3.38
CA TYR A 305 -21.19 6.73 -2.49
C TYR A 305 -22.08 6.05 -1.43
N GLU A 306 -22.72 4.93 -1.76
CA GLU A 306 -23.49 4.13 -0.79
C GLU A 306 -22.62 3.41 0.24
N CYS A 307 -21.32 3.26 -0.03
CA CYS A 307 -20.36 2.63 0.88
C CYS A 307 -19.68 3.63 1.82
N GLN A 308 -19.92 4.94 1.66
CA GLN A 308 -19.27 5.98 2.46
C GLN A 308 -20.03 6.23 3.78
N ASP A 309 -19.31 6.57 4.84
CA ASP A 309 -19.92 7.15 6.04
C ASP A 309 -20.05 8.67 5.85
N GLU A 310 -21.27 9.14 5.64
CA GLU A 310 -21.56 10.57 5.42
C GLU A 310 -21.38 11.42 6.70
N GLU A 311 -21.43 10.80 7.87
CA GLU A 311 -21.35 11.50 9.16
C GLU A 311 -19.89 11.67 9.63
N ASN A 312 -19.13 10.57 9.60
CA ASN A 312 -17.78 10.49 10.16
C ASN A 312 -16.68 10.38 9.09
N GLY A 313 -17.03 10.17 7.83
CA GLY A 313 -16.08 9.88 6.77
C GLY A 313 -15.54 8.45 6.82
N SER A 314 -14.69 8.11 5.85
CA SER A 314 -14.31 6.74 5.45
C SER A 314 -15.28 6.08 4.47
N ILE A 315 -14.79 5.04 3.80
CA ILE A 315 -15.53 4.19 2.88
C ILE A 315 -15.31 2.74 3.30
N GLY A 316 -16.39 1.96 3.38
CA GLY A 316 -16.35 0.56 3.76
C GLY A 316 -16.23 -0.36 2.56
N SER A 317 -16.07 -1.67 2.82
CA SER A 317 -15.99 -2.67 1.75
C SER A 317 -17.26 -2.72 0.88
N ARG A 318 -18.42 -2.50 1.53
CA ARG A 318 -19.79 -2.57 1.02
C ARG A 318 -20.67 -1.61 1.83
N PRO A 319 -21.91 -1.32 1.39
CA PRO A 319 -22.81 -0.45 2.13
C PRO A 319 -23.06 -0.97 3.55
N LYS A 320 -22.90 -0.08 4.54
CA LYS A 320 -23.09 -0.36 5.99
C LYS A 320 -22.15 -1.44 6.57
N GLU A 321 -21.02 -1.72 5.93
CA GLU A 321 -19.96 -2.57 6.49
C GLU A 321 -18.86 -1.74 7.16
N THR A 322 -17.86 -2.44 7.73
CA THR A 322 -16.72 -1.83 8.42
C THR A 322 -15.95 -0.89 7.50
N TYR A 323 -15.62 0.27 8.05
CA TYR A 323 -14.89 1.36 7.42
C TYR A 323 -13.40 1.27 7.73
N ASP A 324 -12.56 1.50 6.72
CA ASP A 324 -11.11 1.47 6.89
C ASP A 324 -10.38 2.37 5.85
N VAL A 325 -9.10 2.64 6.10
CA VAL A 325 -8.26 3.47 5.23
C VAL A 325 -8.05 2.82 3.86
N TYR A 326 -8.01 1.49 3.79
CA TYR A 326 -7.78 0.73 2.56
C TYR A 326 -8.92 0.96 1.56
N HIS A 327 -10.17 0.73 1.96
CA HIS A 327 -11.34 0.95 1.13
C HIS A 327 -11.61 2.43 0.89
N THR A 328 -11.30 3.31 1.84
CA THR A 328 -11.32 4.78 1.61
C THR A 328 -10.40 5.16 0.46
N TYR A 329 -9.15 4.70 0.49
CA TYR A 329 -8.20 4.96 -0.59
C TYR A 329 -8.71 4.43 -1.94
N PHE A 330 -9.06 3.15 -2.02
CA PHE A 330 -9.45 2.56 -3.31
C PHE A 330 -10.79 3.07 -3.84
N GLY A 331 -11.72 3.46 -2.97
CA GLY A 331 -12.96 4.13 -3.36
C GLY A 331 -12.68 5.51 -3.98
N VAL A 332 -11.91 6.35 -3.28
CA VAL A 332 -11.54 7.69 -3.76
C VAL A 332 -10.69 7.62 -5.03
N ALA A 333 -9.71 6.71 -5.09
CA ALA A 333 -8.85 6.50 -6.25
C ALA A 333 -9.65 6.01 -7.48
N GLY A 334 -10.61 5.11 -7.27
CA GLY A 334 -11.55 4.67 -8.31
C GLY A 334 -12.37 5.83 -8.89
N ILE A 335 -12.93 6.69 -8.02
CA ILE A 335 -13.69 7.88 -8.45
C ILE A 335 -12.77 8.88 -9.18
N SER A 336 -11.53 9.06 -8.71
CA SER A 336 -10.54 9.92 -9.39
C SER A 336 -10.25 9.43 -10.82
N LEU A 337 -10.07 8.12 -11.03
CA LEU A 337 -9.87 7.54 -12.37
C LEU A 337 -11.04 7.84 -13.33
N LEU A 338 -12.26 7.93 -12.81
CA LEU A 338 -13.46 8.29 -13.58
C LEU A 338 -13.55 9.78 -13.91
N GLY A 339 -12.63 10.61 -13.42
CA GLY A 339 -12.50 12.02 -13.77
C GLY A 339 -13.34 12.97 -12.92
N HIS A 340 -13.58 12.65 -11.65
CA HIS A 340 -14.31 13.52 -10.74
C HIS A 340 -13.58 14.85 -10.52
N GLU A 341 -14.25 15.97 -10.77
CA GLU A 341 -13.66 17.32 -10.85
C GLU A 341 -12.97 17.81 -9.57
N LYS A 342 -13.41 17.31 -8.39
CA LYS A 342 -12.84 17.68 -7.09
C LYS A 342 -11.68 16.79 -6.64
N LEU A 343 -11.30 15.78 -7.44
CA LEU A 343 -10.22 14.86 -7.11
C LEU A 343 -9.07 15.04 -8.10
N GLU A 344 -7.86 15.07 -7.57
CA GLU A 344 -6.64 15.09 -8.37
C GLU A 344 -6.47 13.76 -9.12
N PRO A 345 -5.95 13.78 -10.35
CA PRO A 345 -5.77 12.58 -11.15
C PRO A 345 -4.67 11.67 -10.57
N ILE A 346 -4.92 10.37 -10.63
CA ILE A 346 -3.99 9.31 -10.24
C ILE A 346 -3.63 8.43 -11.44
N ASP A 347 -2.39 7.99 -11.48
CA ASP A 347 -1.87 7.14 -12.53
C ASP A 347 -2.29 5.68 -12.30
N PRO A 348 -2.94 5.01 -13.28
CA PRO A 348 -3.42 3.64 -13.10
C PRO A 348 -2.29 2.62 -12.95
N ILE A 349 -1.09 2.86 -13.51
CA ILE A 349 0.05 1.93 -13.48
C ILE A 349 0.84 2.09 -12.19
N TYR A 350 1.14 3.32 -11.77
CA TYR A 350 2.00 3.55 -10.61
C TYR A 350 1.21 3.64 -9.29
N ALA A 351 -0.12 3.77 -9.35
CA ALA A 351 -0.95 4.06 -8.18
C ALA A 351 -0.43 5.27 -7.39
N LEU A 352 0.01 6.30 -8.11
CA LEU A 352 0.53 7.56 -7.56
C LEU A 352 -0.18 8.75 -8.22
N PRO A 353 -0.42 9.85 -7.49
CA PRO A 353 -0.97 11.06 -8.09
C PRO A 353 -0.08 11.55 -9.23
N ASN A 354 -0.68 11.99 -10.34
CA ASN A 354 0.07 12.37 -11.55
C ASN A 354 1.12 13.45 -11.26
N LYS A 355 0.79 14.39 -10.37
CA LYS A 355 1.71 15.48 -9.95
C LYS A 355 3.01 14.93 -9.36
N ASP A 356 2.95 13.83 -8.62
CA ASP A 356 4.11 13.27 -7.92
C ASP A 356 5.01 12.46 -8.87
N LEU A 357 4.44 11.82 -9.91
CA LEU A 357 5.21 11.24 -11.01
C LEU A 357 5.94 12.30 -11.83
N ILE A 358 5.26 13.40 -12.15
CA ILE A 358 5.84 14.50 -12.95
C ILE A 358 7.07 15.10 -12.24
N LYS A 359 7.02 15.25 -10.91
CA LYS A 359 8.15 15.76 -10.12
C LYS A 359 9.43 14.94 -10.30
N ILE A 360 9.31 13.62 -10.45
CA ILE A 360 10.44 12.71 -10.66
C ILE A 360 10.71 12.41 -12.13
N GLY A 361 10.11 13.17 -13.05
CA GLY A 361 10.35 13.07 -14.49
C GLY A 361 9.62 11.92 -15.20
N ILE A 362 8.65 11.28 -14.55
CA ILE A 362 7.82 10.23 -15.16
C ILE A 362 6.58 10.87 -15.78
N THR A 363 6.34 10.59 -17.06
CA THR A 363 5.13 11.04 -17.75
C THR A 363 3.95 10.16 -17.35
N PRO A 364 2.86 10.73 -16.80
CA PRO A 364 1.68 9.95 -16.44
C PRO A 364 1.05 9.25 -17.65
N PHE A 365 0.50 8.06 -17.41
CA PHE A 365 -0.16 7.24 -18.42
C PHE A 365 -1.44 7.90 -18.91
N ASN A 366 -1.57 8.03 -20.23
CA ASN A 366 -2.74 8.63 -20.86
C ASN A 366 -3.75 7.57 -21.30
N TYR A 367 -4.73 7.30 -20.42
CA TYR A 367 -5.83 6.35 -20.64
C TYR A 367 -7.12 7.00 -21.17
N LYS A 368 -7.11 8.31 -21.43
CA LYS A 368 -8.28 9.08 -21.90
C LYS A 368 -8.35 9.21 -23.42
N LYS A 369 -7.53 8.45 -24.16
CA LYS A 369 -7.46 8.47 -25.63
C LYS A 369 -8.51 7.59 -26.28
#